data_AF-A0A3N5YTM4-F1
#
_entry.id   AF-A0A3N5YTM4-F1
#
_cell.length_a   1.000
_cell.length_b   1.000
_cell.length_c   1.000
_cell.angle_alpha   90.00
_cell.angle_beta   90.00
_cell.angle_gamma   90.00
#
_symmetry.space_group_name_H-M   'P 1'
#
loop_
_entity.id
_entity.type
_entity.pdbx_description
1 polymer ?
#
loop_
_entity_poly.entity_id
_entity_poly.type
_entity_poly.pdbx_seq_one_letter_code
_entity_poly.pdbx_strand_id
1 'polypeptide(L)'
;IAVLKCLGATTRQIIAAYLAQAVLLGIAGCALGLILAWAAMRSLPRLLGDLLPAGGWTARLTPSAAVQGVAIGLLVALLFSLVPLLDVRRVKPSLLLRDTGEGSGGRDWVRWAALAALVAALVGIASWQAASLRVGLAVSGGLAAVTLVLQAAGAALVRLLRPLASSRHVALRHAVLRLTRPGNQTRAVLLAVGLGTFFIVGVRSLQANLLREFSLAIDTTAADMFLIDVQP
;
A
#
# COMPACT_ATOMS: atom_id res chain seq x y z
N ILE A 1 14.41 -18.59 -11.85
CA ILE A 1 13.74 -18.69 -13.19
C ILE A 1 14.67 -19.27 -14.25
N ALA A 2 15.83 -18.66 -14.55
CA ALA A 2 16.76 -19.19 -15.57
C ALA A 2 17.20 -20.63 -15.30
N VAL A 3 17.65 -20.93 -14.08
CA VAL A 3 18.04 -22.30 -13.67
C VAL A 3 16.88 -23.30 -13.86
N LEU A 4 15.67 -22.95 -13.42
CA LEU A 4 14.48 -23.82 -13.60
C LEU A 4 14.16 -24.05 -15.09
N LYS A 5 14.27 -23.01 -15.94
CA LYS A 5 14.12 -23.17 -17.39
C LYS A 5 15.22 -24.05 -17.99
N CYS A 6 16.46 -23.95 -17.51
CA CYS A 6 17.57 -24.80 -17.94
C CYS A 6 17.38 -26.27 -17.52
N LEU A 7 16.69 -26.51 -16.39
CA LEU A 7 16.30 -27.84 -15.92
C LEU A 7 15.04 -28.41 -16.63
N GLY A 8 14.51 -27.71 -17.64
CA GLY A 8 13.36 -28.18 -18.44
C GLY A 8 11.98 -27.73 -17.93
N ALA A 9 11.90 -26.86 -16.92
CA ALA A 9 10.62 -26.37 -16.42
C ALA A 9 9.94 -25.47 -17.45
N THR A 10 8.66 -25.75 -17.72
CA THR A 10 7.83 -24.92 -18.61
C THR A 10 7.45 -23.61 -17.94
N THR A 11 7.20 -22.56 -18.73
CA THR A 11 6.74 -21.25 -18.22
C THR A 11 5.45 -21.37 -17.39
N ARG A 12 4.56 -22.31 -17.72
CA ARG A 12 3.32 -22.56 -16.94
C ARG A 12 3.61 -23.10 -15.55
N GLN A 13 4.55 -24.04 -15.41
CA GLN A 13 4.96 -24.58 -14.11
C GLN A 13 5.59 -23.51 -13.22
N ILE A 14 6.43 -22.65 -13.80
CA ILE A 14 7.06 -21.53 -13.08
C ILE A 14 5.99 -20.55 -12.58
N ILE A 15 5.06 -20.14 -13.45
CA ILE A 15 3.95 -19.26 -13.10
C ILE A 15 3.08 -19.88 -12.00
N ALA A 16 2.73 -21.17 -12.12
CA ALA A 16 1.91 -21.87 -11.14
C ALA A 16 2.60 -21.95 -9.76
N ALA A 17 3.90 -22.23 -9.72
CA ALA A 17 4.66 -22.27 -8.47
C ALA A 17 4.73 -20.89 -7.78
N TYR A 18 5.01 -19.82 -8.53
CA TYR A 18 5.02 -18.47 -7.96
C TYR A 18 3.62 -17.99 -7.55
N LEU A 19 2.59 -18.37 -8.30
CA LEU A 19 1.20 -18.07 -7.93
C LEU A 19 0.81 -18.80 -6.64
N ALA A 20 1.15 -20.08 -6.51
CA ALA A 20 0.93 -20.85 -5.28
C ALA A 20 1.67 -20.23 -4.08
N GLN A 21 2.93 -19.82 -4.28
CA GLN A 21 3.69 -19.12 -3.25
C GLN A 21 3.02 -17.79 -2.84
N ALA A 22 2.53 -17.00 -3.80
CA ALA A 22 1.83 -15.75 -3.52
C ALA A 22 0.51 -15.96 -2.77
N VAL A 23 -0.25 -17.00 -3.13
CA VAL A 23 -1.48 -17.38 -2.41
C VAL A 23 -1.16 -17.82 -0.99
N LEU A 24 -0.16 -18.67 -0.79
CA LEU A 24 0.25 -19.14 0.54
C LEU A 24 0.70 -17.97 1.43
N LEU A 25 1.53 -17.07 0.91
CA LEU A 25 1.94 -15.86 1.61
C LEU A 25 0.76 -14.93 1.89
N GLY A 26 -0.18 -14.81 0.95
CA GLY A 26 -1.40 -14.03 1.12
C GLY A 26 -2.28 -14.58 2.26
N ILE A 27 -2.49 -15.89 2.30
CA ILE A 27 -3.24 -16.57 3.37
C ILE A 27 -2.54 -16.37 4.72
N ALA A 28 -1.23 -16.60 4.78
CA ALA A 28 -0.44 -16.40 6.00
C ALA A 28 -0.51 -14.95 6.48
N GLY A 29 -0.40 -13.98 5.56
CA GLY A 29 -0.53 -12.55 5.86
C GLY A 29 -1.92 -12.19 6.38
N CYS A 30 -2.98 -12.73 5.78
CA CYS A 30 -4.35 -12.52 6.24
C CYS A 30 -4.58 -13.12 7.64
N ALA A 31 -4.06 -14.31 7.91
CA ALA A 31 -4.13 -14.95 9.22
C ALA A 31 -3.42 -14.10 10.29
N LEU A 32 -2.20 -13.64 10.01
CA LEU A 32 -1.47 -12.73 10.89
C LEU A 32 -2.22 -11.41 11.10
N GLY A 33 -2.79 -10.85 10.03
CA GLY A 33 -3.59 -9.62 10.10
C GLY A 33 -4.82 -9.77 11.00
N LEU A 34 -5.53 -10.89 10.93
CA LEU A 34 -6.67 -11.19 11.81
C LEU A 34 -6.24 -11.37 13.27
N ILE A 35 -5.12 -12.05 13.52
CA ILE A 35 -4.56 -12.21 14.87
C ILE A 35 -4.21 -10.83 15.46
N LEU A 36 -3.56 -9.97 14.67
CA LEU A 36 -3.22 -8.61 15.08
C LEU A 36 -4.46 -7.76 15.33
N ALA A 37 -5.47 -7.84 14.45
CA ALA A 37 -6.73 -7.12 14.62
C ALA A 37 -7.46 -7.57 15.90
N TRP A 38 -7.52 -8.87 16.17
CA TRP A 38 -8.10 -9.41 17.38
C TRP A 38 -7.33 -8.95 18.64
N ALA A 39 -5.99 -8.99 18.60
CA ALA A 39 -5.15 -8.53 19.70
C ALA A 39 -5.33 -7.03 19.98
N ALA A 40 -5.36 -6.20 18.93
CA ALA A 40 -5.60 -4.77 19.04
C ALA A 40 -7.00 -4.47 19.61
N MET A 41 -8.03 -5.17 19.14
CA MET A 41 -9.40 -4.97 19.59
C MET A 41 -9.58 -5.37 21.07
N ARG A 42 -8.82 -6.37 21.55
CA ARG A 42 -8.83 -6.77 22.97
C ARG A 42 -7.99 -5.86 23.87
N SER A 43 -6.97 -5.19 23.35
CA SER A 43 -6.15 -4.23 24.11
C SER A 43 -6.80 -2.85 24.21
N LEU A 44 -7.64 -2.46 23.24
CA LEU A 44 -8.31 -1.16 23.18
C LEU A 44 -9.03 -0.77 24.50
N PRO A 45 -9.91 -1.61 25.09
CA PRO A 45 -10.60 -1.25 26.33
C PRO A 45 -9.66 -1.06 27.53
N ARG A 46 -8.49 -1.73 27.53
CA ARG A 46 -7.49 -1.58 28.61
C ARG A 46 -6.73 -0.25 28.50
N LEU A 47 -6.58 0.27 27.29
CA LEU A 47 -5.84 1.50 27.01
C LEU A 47 -6.73 2.75 27.08
N LEU A 48 -8.02 2.59 26.77
CA LEU A 48 -9.00 3.68 26.66
C LEU A 48 -10.07 3.66 27.75
N GLY A 49 -10.00 2.70 28.69
CA GLY A 49 -11.03 2.47 29.71
C GLY A 49 -11.39 3.71 30.53
N ASP A 50 -10.41 4.59 30.77
CA ASP A 50 -10.62 5.83 31.55
C ASP A 50 -11.27 6.97 30.73
N LEU A 51 -11.28 6.87 29.39
CA LEU A 51 -11.86 7.86 28.48
C LEU A 51 -13.20 7.42 27.88
N LEU A 52 -13.60 6.16 28.09
CA LEU A 52 -14.84 5.59 27.60
C LEU A 52 -15.96 5.80 28.64
N PRO A 53 -17.14 6.30 28.25
CA PRO A 53 -18.31 6.36 29.14
C PRO A 53 -18.59 4.99 29.76
N ALA A 54 -19.09 4.95 31.00
CA ALA A 54 -19.22 3.76 31.86
C ALA A 54 -20.20 2.64 31.37
N GLY A 55 -20.45 2.53 30.06
CA GLY A 55 -21.13 1.40 29.43
C GLY A 55 -20.11 0.54 28.67
N GLY A 56 -19.91 -0.71 29.09
CA GLY A 56 -18.89 -1.61 28.54
C GLY A 56 -18.99 -1.83 27.02
N TRP A 57 -18.10 -1.20 26.26
CA TRP A 57 -17.95 -1.46 24.83
C TRP A 57 -17.22 -2.80 24.63
N THR A 58 -17.95 -3.86 24.31
CA THR A 58 -17.31 -5.09 23.81
C THR A 58 -17.06 -4.93 22.32
N ALA A 59 -15.90 -4.39 21.95
CA ALA A 59 -15.45 -4.44 20.57
C ALA A 59 -15.25 -5.92 20.18
N ARG A 60 -16.16 -6.47 19.37
CA ARG A 60 -16.10 -7.85 18.88
C ARG A 60 -15.81 -7.84 17.39
N LEU A 61 -14.94 -8.75 16.96
CA LEU A 61 -14.67 -8.98 15.56
C LEU A 61 -15.85 -9.75 14.95
N THR A 62 -16.68 -9.09 14.16
CA THR A 62 -17.81 -9.74 13.49
C THR A 62 -17.29 -10.70 12.41
N PRO A 63 -17.84 -11.93 12.27
CA PRO A 63 -17.41 -12.88 11.25
C PRO A 63 -17.47 -12.32 9.82
N SER A 64 -18.46 -11.47 9.53
CA SER A 64 -18.59 -10.79 8.23
C SER A 64 -17.38 -9.89 7.91
N ALA A 65 -16.91 -9.11 8.90
CA ALA A 65 -15.75 -8.24 8.74
C ALA A 65 -14.45 -9.05 8.54
N ALA A 66 -14.32 -10.19 9.22
CA ALA A 66 -13.17 -11.08 9.03
C ALA A 66 -13.15 -11.67 7.60
N VAL A 67 -14.29 -12.16 7.10
CA VAL A 67 -14.39 -12.70 5.75
C VAL A 67 -14.12 -11.63 4.69
N GLN A 68 -14.67 -10.42 4.85
CA GLN A 68 -14.40 -9.30 3.95
C GLN A 68 -12.91 -8.92 3.96
N GLY A 69 -12.29 -8.83 5.13
CA GLY A 69 -10.87 -8.52 5.28
C GLY A 69 -9.98 -9.55 4.59
N VAL A 70 -10.25 -10.84 4.76
CA VAL A 70 -9.51 -11.93 4.10
C VAL A 70 -9.72 -11.89 2.59
N ALA A 71 -10.95 -11.69 2.12
CA ALA A 71 -11.26 -11.63 0.69
C ALA A 71 -10.52 -10.47 0.01
N ILE A 72 -10.57 -9.27 0.59
CA ILE A 72 -9.87 -8.09 0.08
C ILE A 72 -8.36 -8.30 0.15
N GLY A 73 -7.83 -8.79 1.27
CA GLY A 73 -6.39 -9.02 1.44
C GLY A 73 -5.83 -10.02 0.43
N LEU A 74 -6.52 -11.13 0.21
CA LEU A 74 -6.11 -12.14 -0.77
C LEU A 74 -6.22 -11.61 -2.20
N LEU A 75 -7.29 -10.87 -2.52
CA LEU A 75 -7.46 -10.26 -3.82
C LEU A 75 -6.34 -9.25 -4.10
N VAL A 76 -6.03 -8.37 -3.16
CA VAL A 76 -4.91 -7.42 -3.28
C VAL A 76 -3.58 -8.14 -3.46
N ALA A 77 -3.30 -9.20 -2.67
CA ALA A 77 -2.09 -9.99 -2.82
C ALA A 77 -1.95 -10.61 -4.22
N LEU A 78 -3.05 -11.16 -4.77
CA LEU A 78 -3.09 -11.71 -6.12
C LEU A 78 -2.87 -10.65 -7.19
N LEU A 79 -3.54 -9.49 -7.04
CA LEU A 79 -3.43 -8.34 -7.94
C LEU A 79 -1.98 -7.85 -8.04
N PHE A 80 -1.30 -7.67 -6.90
CA PHE A 80 0.09 -7.23 -6.87
C PHE A 80 1.08 -8.31 -7.32
N SER A 81 0.75 -9.59 -7.15
CA SER A 81 1.54 -10.71 -7.65
C SER A 81 1.43 -10.87 -9.18
N LEU A 82 0.28 -10.54 -9.77
CA LEU A 82 0.04 -10.71 -11.20
C LEU A 82 1.00 -9.88 -12.07
N VAL A 83 1.32 -8.64 -11.67
CA VAL A 83 2.23 -7.75 -12.41
C VAL A 83 3.64 -8.35 -12.58
N PRO A 84 4.37 -8.73 -11.51
CA PRO A 84 5.68 -9.35 -11.65
C PRO A 84 5.61 -10.74 -12.33
N LEU A 85 4.52 -11.51 -12.16
CA LEU A 85 4.37 -12.79 -12.87
C LEU A 85 4.26 -12.62 -14.39
N LEU A 86 3.67 -11.53 -14.87
CA LEU A 86 3.61 -11.24 -16.31
C LEU A 86 4.99 -10.89 -16.87
N ASP A 87 5.84 -10.22 -16.10
CA ASP A 87 7.23 -9.95 -16.50
C ASP A 87 8.03 -11.26 -16.68
N VAL A 88 7.73 -12.32 -15.92
CA VAL A 88 8.37 -13.64 -16.06
C VAL A 88 8.10 -14.29 -17.42
N ARG A 89 6.95 -14.02 -18.06
CA ARG A 89 6.62 -14.60 -19.38
C ARG A 89 7.65 -14.24 -20.45
N ARG A 90 8.24 -13.06 -20.38
CA ARG A 90 9.10 -12.51 -21.45
C ARG A 90 10.59 -12.63 -21.19
N VAL A 91 11.02 -13.17 -20.05
CA VAL A 91 12.45 -13.32 -19.78
C VAL A 91 13.03 -14.43 -20.67
N LYS A 92 13.65 -14.02 -21.78
CA LYS A 92 14.49 -14.86 -22.61
C LYS A 92 15.73 -15.26 -21.79
N PRO A 93 16.05 -16.57 -21.65
CA PRO A 93 17.16 -17.04 -20.84
C PRO A 93 18.52 -16.40 -21.19
N SER A 94 18.71 -16.03 -22.46
CA SER A 94 19.94 -15.41 -22.98
C SER A 94 20.18 -13.95 -22.54
N LEU A 95 19.14 -13.25 -22.06
CA LEU A 95 19.24 -11.86 -21.55
C LEU A 95 19.51 -11.79 -20.05
N LEU A 96 19.41 -12.91 -19.32
CA LEU A 96 19.70 -12.96 -17.87
C LEU A 96 21.19 -13.15 -17.56
N LEU A 97 21.99 -13.64 -18.51
CA LEU A 97 23.44 -13.85 -18.38
C LEU A 97 24.27 -12.67 -18.89
N ARG A 98 23.65 -11.76 -19.66
CA ARG A 98 24.25 -10.47 -20.04
C ARG A 98 23.54 -9.41 -19.21
N ASP A 99 24.22 -8.86 -18.21
CA ASP A 99 23.79 -7.71 -17.39
C ASP A 99 23.72 -6.42 -18.25
N THR A 100 23.04 -6.48 -19.38
CA THR A 100 22.70 -5.34 -20.23
C THR A 100 21.23 -5.06 -19.95
N GLY A 101 20.99 -4.15 -19.00
CA GLY A 101 19.70 -3.83 -18.39
C GLY A 101 18.61 -3.26 -19.31
N GLU A 102 18.46 -3.75 -20.53
CA GLU A 102 17.43 -3.33 -21.48
C GLU A 102 16.82 -4.56 -22.18
N GLY A 103 15.80 -5.14 -21.56
CA GLY A 103 14.98 -6.17 -22.17
C GLY A 103 14.12 -5.60 -23.31
N SER A 104 14.39 -6.05 -24.53
CA SER A 104 13.59 -5.93 -25.77
C SER A 104 12.44 -4.90 -25.79
N GLY A 105 12.64 -3.79 -26.50
CA GLY A 105 11.71 -2.67 -26.69
C GLY A 105 10.43 -2.97 -27.51
N GLY A 106 9.68 -4.01 -27.15
CA GLY A 106 8.32 -4.23 -27.67
C GLY A 106 7.28 -3.68 -26.69
N ARG A 107 6.41 -2.77 -27.14
CA ARG A 107 5.32 -2.21 -26.33
C ARG A 107 4.33 -3.32 -25.96
N ASP A 108 4.47 -3.87 -24.76
CA ASP A 108 3.67 -5.01 -24.31
C ASP A 108 2.27 -4.56 -23.87
N TRP A 109 1.34 -4.56 -24.82
CA TRP A 109 -0.07 -4.22 -24.56
C TRP A 109 -0.69 -5.05 -23.44
N VAL A 110 -0.24 -6.31 -23.25
CA VAL A 110 -0.74 -7.20 -22.19
C VAL A 110 -0.30 -6.70 -20.81
N ARG A 111 0.93 -6.20 -20.68
CA ARG A 111 1.42 -5.62 -19.43
C ARG A 111 0.67 -4.33 -19.08
N TRP A 112 0.44 -3.46 -20.06
CA TRP A 112 -0.34 -2.24 -19.85
C TRP A 112 -1.80 -2.55 -19.50
N ALA A 113 -2.41 -3.54 -20.15
CA ALA A 113 -3.75 -4.01 -19.82
C ALA A 113 -3.83 -4.57 -18.40
N ALA A 114 -2.83 -5.34 -17.96
CA ALA A 114 -2.79 -5.87 -16.60
C ALA A 114 -2.57 -4.78 -15.54
N LEU A 115 -1.71 -3.79 -15.82
CA LEU A 115 -1.55 -2.62 -14.96
C LEU A 115 -2.84 -1.80 -14.88
N ALA A 116 -3.53 -1.59 -16.01
CA ALA A 116 -4.82 -0.91 -16.02
C ALA A 116 -5.87 -1.69 -15.23
N ALA A 117 -5.93 -3.02 -15.37
CA ALA A 117 -6.82 -3.88 -14.61
C ALA A 117 -6.51 -3.85 -13.11
N LEU A 118 -5.23 -3.86 -12.72
CA LEU A 118 -4.80 -3.70 -11.33
C LEU A 118 -5.30 -2.38 -10.74
N VAL A 119 -5.05 -1.26 -11.43
CA VAL A 119 -5.49 0.07 -10.99
C VAL A 119 -7.00 0.14 -10.89
N ALA A 120 -7.72 -0.34 -11.92
CA ALA A 120 -9.18 -0.35 -11.93
C ALA A 120 -9.75 -1.18 -10.78
N ALA A 121 -9.16 -2.33 -10.47
CA ALA A 121 -9.60 -3.17 -9.37
C ALA A 121 -9.32 -2.52 -8.00
N LEU A 122 -8.16 -1.88 -7.80
CA LEU A 122 -7.88 -1.14 -6.57
C LEU A 122 -8.86 0.04 -6.38
N VAL A 123 -9.13 0.81 -7.43
CA VAL A 123 -10.12 1.90 -7.40
C VAL A 123 -11.52 1.36 -7.13
N GLY A 124 -11.87 0.21 -7.73
CA GLY A 124 -13.15 -0.47 -7.51
C GLY A 124 -13.34 -0.88 -6.05
N ILE A 125 -12.32 -1.50 -5.44
CA ILE A 125 -12.33 -1.88 -4.02
C ILE A 125 -12.46 -0.64 -3.13
N ALA A 126 -11.69 0.41 -3.41
CA ALA A 126 -11.74 1.66 -2.64
C ALA A 126 -13.12 2.32 -2.73
N SER A 127 -13.72 2.33 -3.93
CA SER A 127 -15.06 2.90 -4.17
C SER A 127 -16.15 2.07 -3.50
N TRP A 128 -16.02 0.74 -3.51
CA TRP A 128 -16.94 -0.16 -2.83
C TRP A 128 -16.87 0.01 -1.31
N GLN A 129 -15.67 0.10 -0.73
CA GLN A 129 -15.51 0.36 0.71
C GLN A 129 -16.01 1.73 1.13
N ALA A 130 -15.83 2.75 0.28
CA ALA A 130 -16.31 4.10 0.56
C ALA A 130 -17.83 4.29 0.33
N ALA A 131 -18.53 3.27 -0.18
CA ALA A 131 -19.92 3.35 -0.65
C ALA A 131 -20.22 4.52 -1.61
N SER A 132 -19.16 5.10 -2.21
CA SER A 132 -19.23 6.32 -3.02
C SER A 132 -18.07 6.36 -4.00
N LEU A 133 -18.41 6.46 -5.29
CA LEU A 133 -17.43 6.55 -6.37
C LEU A 133 -16.57 7.82 -6.26
N ARG A 134 -17.17 8.94 -5.82
CA ARG A 134 -16.45 10.22 -5.67
C ARG A 134 -15.37 10.12 -4.60
N VAL A 135 -15.69 9.51 -3.46
CA VAL A 135 -14.73 9.32 -2.36
C VAL A 135 -13.66 8.31 -2.76
N GLY A 136 -14.04 7.19 -3.38
CA GLY A 136 -13.09 6.19 -3.89
C GLY A 136 -12.08 6.78 -4.89
N LEU A 137 -12.55 7.59 -5.84
CA LEU A 137 -11.69 8.31 -6.78
C LEU A 137 -10.82 9.36 -6.10
N ALA A 138 -11.36 10.13 -5.15
CA ALA A 138 -10.59 11.13 -4.41
C ALA A 138 -9.45 10.50 -3.60
N VAL A 139 -9.73 9.40 -2.88
CA VAL A 139 -8.72 8.67 -2.10
C VAL A 139 -7.66 8.06 -3.02
N SER A 140 -8.09 7.40 -4.10
CA SER A 140 -7.16 6.78 -5.06
C SER A 140 -6.30 7.83 -5.77
N GLY A 141 -6.89 8.95 -6.16
CA GLY A 141 -6.20 10.09 -6.75
C GLY A 141 -5.23 10.74 -5.78
N GLY A 142 -5.61 10.90 -4.52
CA GLY A 142 -4.73 11.39 -3.45
C GLY A 142 -3.52 10.48 -3.23
N LEU A 143 -3.73 9.16 -3.19
CA LEU A 143 -2.64 8.18 -3.05
C LEU A 143 -1.69 8.22 -4.27
N ALA A 144 -2.24 8.36 -5.48
CA ALA A 144 -1.45 8.53 -6.69
C ALA A 144 -0.63 9.83 -6.66
N ALA A 145 -1.24 10.94 -6.24
CA ALA A 145 -0.57 12.23 -6.11
C ALA A 145 0.58 12.18 -5.09
N VAL A 146 0.34 11.60 -3.91
CA VAL A 146 1.40 11.40 -2.89
C VAL A 146 2.54 10.57 -3.45
N THR A 147 2.23 9.45 -4.10
CA THR A 147 3.24 8.59 -4.71
C THR A 147 4.07 9.36 -5.74
N LEU A 148 3.43 10.16 -6.60
CA LEU A 148 4.11 11.01 -7.59
C LEU A 148 5.00 12.06 -6.92
N VAL A 149 4.52 12.73 -5.87
CA VAL A 149 5.29 13.73 -5.12
C VAL A 149 6.51 13.09 -4.46
N LEU A 150 6.37 11.92 -3.83
CA LEU A 150 7.50 11.21 -3.22
C LEU A 150 8.52 10.77 -4.27
N GLN A 151 8.06 10.29 -5.43
CA GLN A 151 8.95 9.91 -6.53
C GLN A 151 9.67 11.14 -7.11
N ALA A 152 8.98 12.26 -7.25
CA ALA A 152 9.56 13.52 -7.69
C ALA A 152 10.60 14.04 -6.67
N ALA A 153 10.28 13.99 -5.37
CA ALA A 153 11.19 14.36 -4.30
C ALA A 153 12.45 13.47 -4.28
N GLY A 154 12.28 12.15 -4.41
CA GLY A 154 13.41 11.21 -4.53
C GLY A 154 14.27 11.47 -5.77
N ALA A 155 13.65 11.77 -6.91
CA ALA A 155 14.37 12.14 -8.12
C ALA A 155 15.10 13.50 -7.97
N ALA A 156 14.47 14.49 -7.34
CA ALA A 156 15.04 15.79 -7.06
C ALA A 156 16.24 15.68 -6.12
N LEU A 157 16.12 14.90 -5.04
CA LEU A 157 17.21 14.64 -4.10
C LEU A 157 18.42 14.02 -4.82
N VAL A 158 18.19 13.00 -5.65
CA VAL A 158 19.27 12.39 -6.45
C VAL A 158 19.89 13.41 -7.41
N ARG A 159 19.09 14.26 -8.06
CA ARG A 159 19.61 15.31 -8.97
C ARG A 159 20.42 16.36 -8.22
N LEU A 160 19.99 16.76 -7.02
CA LEU A 160 20.67 17.76 -6.20
C LEU A 160 22.01 17.24 -5.65
N LEU A 161 22.11 15.93 -5.42
CA LEU A 161 23.34 15.28 -4.95
C LEU A 161 24.34 14.98 -6.08
N ARG A 162 23.91 14.91 -7.34
CA ARG A 162 24.81 14.69 -8.51
C ARG A 162 26.04 15.60 -8.55
N PRO A 163 25.96 16.93 -8.34
CA PRO A 163 27.14 17.79 -8.37
C PRO A 163 28.18 17.42 -7.30
N LEU A 164 27.78 16.86 -6.15
CA LEU A 164 28.72 16.41 -5.13
C LEU A 164 29.53 15.17 -5.54
N ALA A 165 29.16 14.49 -6.63
CA ALA A 165 29.94 13.39 -7.19
C ALA A 165 31.32 13.86 -7.73
N SER A 166 31.51 15.15 -8.02
CA SER A 166 32.80 15.70 -8.44
C SER A 166 33.67 16.21 -7.28
N SER A 167 33.25 15.98 -6.02
CA SER A 167 33.99 16.45 -4.84
C SER A 167 35.35 15.75 -4.68
N ARG A 168 36.34 16.49 -4.17
CA ARG A 168 37.71 15.99 -3.91
C ARG A 168 37.77 14.97 -2.76
N HIS A 169 36.75 14.95 -1.89
CA HIS A 169 36.67 14.01 -0.78
C HIS A 169 36.17 12.65 -1.25
N VAL A 170 37.06 11.65 -1.21
CA VAL A 170 36.83 10.27 -1.71
C VAL A 170 35.59 9.63 -1.06
N ALA A 171 35.38 9.84 0.25
CA ALA A 171 34.21 9.32 0.96
C ALA A 171 32.87 9.87 0.44
N LEU A 172 32.79 11.20 0.22
CA LEU A 172 31.59 11.85 -0.32
C LEU A 172 31.31 11.42 -1.76
N ARG A 173 32.37 11.30 -2.57
CA ARG A 173 32.26 10.81 -3.95
C ARG A 173 31.68 9.39 -4.01
N HIS A 174 32.20 8.46 -3.19
CA HIS A 174 31.70 7.08 -3.18
C HIS A 174 30.28 6.94 -2.62
N ALA A 175 29.91 7.75 -1.62
CA ALA A 175 28.53 7.79 -1.11
C ALA A 175 27.55 8.25 -2.21
N VAL A 176 27.86 9.35 -2.90
CA VAL A 176 27.01 9.89 -3.98
C VAL A 176 26.95 8.94 -5.19
N LEU A 177 28.06 8.31 -5.57
CA LEU A 177 28.09 7.34 -6.68
C LEU A 177 27.25 6.09 -6.38
N ARG A 178 27.21 5.60 -5.13
CA ARG A 178 26.27 4.54 -4.74
C ARG A 178 24.82 5.02 -4.77
N LEU A 179 24.56 6.26 -4.35
CA LEU A 179 23.21 6.81 -4.32
C LEU A 179 22.61 7.06 -5.71
N THR A 180 23.46 7.46 -6.66
CA THR A 180 23.07 7.84 -8.02
C THR A 180 23.01 6.67 -9.02
N ARG A 181 23.52 5.48 -8.65
CA ARG A 181 23.57 4.31 -9.54
C ARG A 181 22.16 3.77 -9.84
N PRO A 182 21.81 3.48 -11.11
CA PRO A 182 20.57 2.80 -11.46
C PRO A 182 20.46 1.46 -10.72
N GLY A 183 19.34 1.21 -10.02
CA GLY A 183 19.14 0.03 -9.18
C GLY A 183 19.37 0.23 -7.68
N ASN A 184 19.66 1.46 -7.22
CA ASN A 184 19.85 1.74 -5.80
C ASN A 184 18.52 1.76 -5.00
N GLN A 185 18.54 1.15 -3.81
CA GLN A 185 17.37 0.97 -2.93
C GLN A 185 16.87 2.27 -2.27
N THR A 186 17.62 3.38 -2.34
CA THR A 186 17.24 4.64 -1.69
C THR A 186 15.86 5.16 -2.12
N ARG A 187 15.48 5.01 -3.40
CA ARG A 187 14.14 5.41 -3.85
C ARG A 187 13.05 4.56 -3.21
N ALA A 188 13.26 3.25 -3.08
CA ALA A 188 12.32 2.35 -2.44
C ALA A 188 12.18 2.66 -0.94
N VAL A 189 13.31 2.94 -0.26
CA VAL A 189 13.30 3.34 1.15
C VAL A 189 12.60 4.67 1.36
N LEU A 190 12.88 5.69 0.53
CA LEU A 190 12.20 6.99 0.57
C LEU A 190 10.70 6.85 0.34
N LEU A 191 10.28 6.01 -0.61
CA LEU A 191 8.87 5.73 -0.85
C LEU A 191 8.22 5.05 0.36
N ALA A 192 8.86 4.02 0.92
CA ALA A 192 8.33 3.30 2.08
C ALA A 192 8.20 4.21 3.32
N VAL A 193 9.26 4.96 3.64
CA VAL A 193 9.28 5.88 4.77
C VAL A 193 8.28 7.02 4.54
N GLY A 194 8.30 7.65 3.37
CA GLY A 194 7.40 8.76 3.06
C GLY A 194 5.94 8.35 3.06
N LEU A 195 5.60 7.16 2.54
CA LEU A 195 4.23 6.65 2.58
C LEU A 195 3.81 6.36 4.03
N GLY A 196 4.71 5.82 4.85
CA GLY A 196 4.48 5.63 6.29
C GLY A 196 4.23 6.95 7.02
N THR A 197 5.06 7.98 6.77
CA THR A 197 4.86 9.33 7.33
C THR A 197 3.55 9.93 6.86
N PHE A 198 3.19 9.77 5.58
CA PHE A 198 1.91 10.24 5.04
C PHE A 198 0.73 9.62 5.79
N PHE A 199 0.76 8.32 6.08
CA PHE A 199 -0.31 7.67 6.86
C PHE A 199 -0.39 8.22 8.29
N ILE A 200 0.74 8.37 8.99
CA ILE A 200 0.77 8.90 10.36
C ILE A 200 0.20 10.33 10.40
N VAL A 201 0.67 11.20 9.49
CA VAL A 201 0.18 12.58 9.38
C VAL A 201 -1.29 12.59 8.96
N GLY A 202 -1.70 11.71 8.05
CA GLY A 202 -3.08 11.57 7.60
C GLY A 202 -4.03 11.21 8.74
N VAL A 203 -3.66 10.24 9.58
CA VAL A 203 -4.45 9.87 10.78
C VAL A 203 -4.54 11.04 11.76
N ARG A 204 -3.44 11.75 12.00
CA ARG A 204 -3.42 12.94 12.88
C ARG A 204 -4.27 14.08 12.31
N SER A 205 -4.22 14.28 11.00
CA SER A 205 -5.03 15.29 10.30
C SER A 205 -6.51 14.94 10.39
N LEU A 206 -6.87 13.66 10.18
CA LEU A 206 -8.24 13.19 10.35
C LEU A 206 -8.73 13.38 11.79
N GLN A 207 -7.90 13.03 12.78
CA GLN A 207 -8.20 13.28 14.20
C GLN A 207 -8.46 14.77 14.45
N ALA A 208 -7.59 15.65 13.96
CA ALA A 208 -7.74 17.09 14.12
C ALA A 208 -8.99 17.64 13.41
N ASN A 209 -9.32 17.11 12.23
CA ASN A 209 -10.52 17.49 11.49
C ASN A 209 -11.78 17.07 12.23
N LEU A 210 -11.84 15.83 12.72
CA LEU A 210 -12.97 15.34 13.51
C LEU A 210 -13.13 16.15 14.79
N LEU A 211 -12.05 16.39 15.55
CA LEU A 211 -12.13 17.21 16.77
C LEU A 211 -12.63 18.63 16.48
N ARG A 212 -12.18 19.23 15.38
CA ARG A 212 -12.62 20.57 14.95
C ARG A 212 -14.10 20.56 14.56
N GLU A 213 -14.54 19.55 13.83
CA GLU A 213 -15.93 19.40 13.39
C GLU A 213 -16.87 19.14 14.57
N PHE A 214 -16.45 18.33 15.54
CA PHE A 214 -17.14 18.15 16.81
C PHE A 214 -17.20 19.43 17.65
N SER A 215 -16.10 20.19 17.76
CA SER A 215 -16.10 21.46 18.51
C SER A 215 -17.02 22.50 17.86
N LEU A 216 -17.01 22.60 16.52
CA LEU A 216 -17.89 23.50 15.78
C LEU A 216 -19.36 23.11 15.94
N ALA A 217 -19.69 21.81 15.88
CA ALA A 217 -21.05 21.32 16.04
C ALA A 217 -21.63 21.60 17.44
N ILE A 218 -20.77 21.59 18.47
CA ILE A 218 -21.15 21.95 19.85
C ILE A 218 -21.44 23.46 19.95
N ASP A 219 -20.66 24.32 19.30
CA ASP A 219 -20.83 25.78 19.38
C ASP A 219 -22.00 26.33 18.55
N THR A 220 -22.37 25.72 17.41
CA THR A 220 -23.36 26.33 16.50
C THR A 220 -24.82 25.87 16.71
N THR A 221 -25.05 24.79 17.45
CA THR A 221 -26.38 24.13 17.51
C THR A 221 -26.64 23.36 18.82
N ALA A 222 -25.97 23.68 19.92
CA ALA A 222 -26.39 23.19 21.22
C ALA A 222 -27.75 23.82 21.60
N ALA A 223 -28.85 23.18 21.17
CA ALA A 223 -30.14 23.39 21.80
C ALA A 223 -30.00 22.94 23.26
N ASP A 224 -30.06 23.90 24.18
CA ASP A 224 -30.01 23.68 25.64
C ASP A 224 -31.21 22.84 26.15
N MET A 225 -32.17 22.52 25.28
CA MET A 225 -33.42 21.83 25.61
C MET A 225 -33.74 20.75 24.58
N PHE A 226 -33.52 19.49 24.97
CA PHE A 226 -34.06 18.31 24.27
C PHE A 226 -35.40 17.92 24.92
N LEU A 227 -36.52 18.25 24.27
CA LEU A 227 -37.84 17.77 24.65
C LEU A 227 -38.07 16.40 23.99
N ILE A 228 -38.05 15.34 24.81
CA ILE A 228 -38.40 13.98 24.39
C ILE A 228 -39.88 13.77 24.69
N ASP A 229 -40.71 13.72 23.66
CA ASP A 229 -42.12 13.34 23.76
C ASP A 229 -42.22 11.82 23.85
N VAL A 230 -42.52 11.29 25.04
CA VAL A 230 -42.78 9.86 25.24
C VAL A 230 -44.29 9.68 25.11
N GLN A 231 -44.74 9.23 23.93
CA GLN A 231 -46.11 8.75 23.77
C GLN A 231 -46.23 7.31 24.28
N PRO A 232 -47.35 6.98 24.97
CA PRO A 232 -47.58 5.67 25.58
C PRO A 232 -47.74 4.53 24.57
#